data_AF-A0A5B2VEX8-F1
#
_entry.id   AF-A0A5B2VEX8-F1
#
_cell.length_a   1.000
_cell.length_b   1.000
_cell.length_c   1.000
_cell.angle_alpha   90.00
_cell.angle_beta   90.00
_cell.angle_gamma   90.00
#
_symmetry.space_group_name_H-M   'P 1'
#
loop_
_entity.id
_entity.type
_entity.pdbx_description
1 polymer ?
#
loop_
_entity_poly.entity_id
_entity_poly.type
_entity_poly.pdbx_seq_one_letter_code
_entity_poly.pdbx_strand_id
1 'polypeptide(L)' 'MKVIIASAVAALVLGIGSALILNAVQEPAYEAFATTGARVGQPGENLVGQNWSGNPAPRH' A
#
# COMPACT_ATOMS: atom_id res chain seq x y z
N MET A 1 -13.15 -34.78 13.43
CA MET A 1 -12.01 -34.20 12.67
C MET A 1 -12.41 -33.49 11.38
N LYS A 2 -13.33 -34.03 10.55
CA LYS A 2 -13.78 -33.39 9.29
C LYS A 2 -14.17 -31.91 9.43
N VAL A 3 -14.95 -31.57 10.45
CA VAL A 3 -15.39 -30.19 10.70
C VAL A 3 -14.22 -29.26 11.04
N ILE A 4 -13.28 -29.72 11.87
CA ILE A 4 -12.09 -28.93 12.25
C ILE A 4 -11.20 -28.67 11.03
N ILE A 5 -11.01 -29.68 10.17
CA ILE A 5 -10.25 -29.53 8.93
C ILE A 5 -10.95 -28.55 7.99
N ALA A 6 -12.27 -28.67 7.83
CA ALA A 6 -13.04 -27.75 6.98
C ALA A 6 -12.97 -26.29 7.47
N SER A 7 -13.06 -26.05 8.78
CA SER A 7 -12.91 -24.70 9.33
C SER A 7 -11.50 -24.13 9.15
N ALA A 8 -10.46 -24.97 9.27
CA ALA A 8 -9.08 -24.54 9.04
C ALA A 8 -8.85 -24.13 7.57
N VAL A 9 -9.38 -24.91 6.63
CA VAL A 9 -9.32 -24.60 5.20
C VAL A 9 -10.08 -23.30 4.90
N ALA A 10 -11.29 -23.13 5.45
CA ALA A 10 -12.06 -21.91 5.28
C ALA A 10 -11.33 -20.67 5.81
N ALA A 11 -10.70 -20.76 6.98
CA ALA A 11 -9.92 -19.68 7.55
C ALA A 11 -8.72 -19.29 6.68
N LEU A 12 -8.01 -20.29 6.12
CA LEU A 12 -6.89 -20.05 5.19
C LEU A 12 -7.36 -19.33 3.92
N VAL A 13 -8.46 -19.78 3.32
CA VAL A 13 -9.03 -19.16 2.12
C VAL A 13 -9.42 -17.70 2.40
N LEU A 14 -10.11 -17.45 3.51
CA LEU A 14 -10.52 -16.09 3.89
C LEU A 14 -9.31 -15.20 4.19
N GLY A 15 -8.29 -15.71 4.88
CA GLY A 15 -7.08 -14.96 5.21
C GLY A 15 -6.27 -14.57 3.97
N ILE A 16 -6.00 -15.54 3.08
CA ILE A 16 -5.27 -15.29 1.84
C ILE A 16 -6.07 -14.36 0.93
N GLY A 17 -7.37 -14.62 0.75
CA GLY A 17 -8.25 -13.77 -0.05
C GLY A 17 -8.27 -12.33 0.45
N SER A 18 -8.39 -12.14 1.77
CA SER A 18 -8.36 -10.82 2.39
C SER A 18 -7.02 -10.12 2.15
N ALA A 19 -5.89 -10.81 2.34
CA ALA A 19 -4.56 -10.23 2.13
C ALA A 19 -4.35 -9.72 0.69
N LEU A 20 -4.88 -10.44 -0.31
CA LEU A 20 -4.79 -10.02 -1.71
C LEU A 20 -5.72 -8.86 -2.04
N ILE A 21 -6.96 -8.88 -1.54
CA ILE A 21 -7.98 -7.87 -1.85
C ILE A 21 -7.72 -6.56 -1.10
N LEU A 22 -7.34 -6.61 0.18
CA LEU A 22 -7.13 -5.42 1.00
C LEU A 22 -6.04 -4.51 0.41
N ASN A 23 -4.96 -5.08 -0.13
CA ASN A 23 -3.91 -4.30 -0.80
C ASN A 23 -4.40 -3.52 -2.03
N ALA A 24 -5.45 -4.00 -2.71
CA ALA A 24 -6.00 -3.33 -3.89
C ALA A 24 -7.03 -2.24 -3.55
N VAL A 25 -7.61 -2.27 -2.35
CA VAL A 25 -8.71 -1.38 -1.94
C VAL A 25 -8.27 -0.36 -0.90
N GLN A 26 -7.20 -0.64 -0.14
CA GLN A 26 -6.70 0.27 0.89
C GLN A 26 -5.78 1.33 0.30
N GLU A 27 -6.03 2.58 0.68
CA GLU A 27 -5.10 3.67 0.43
C GLU A 27 -3.91 3.58 1.40
N PRO A 28 -2.66 3.57 0.92
CA PRO A 28 -1.49 3.49 1.78
C PRO A 28 -1.42 4.68 2.76
N ALA A 29 -0.93 4.45 3.98
CA ALA A 29 -0.84 5.49 5.01
C ALA A 29 -0.02 6.72 4.57
N TYR A 30 0.97 6.53 3.69
CA TYR A 30 1.73 7.64 3.14
C TYR A 30 0.90 8.57 2.26
N GLU A 31 -0.18 8.07 1.66
CA GLU A 31 -1.07 8.82 0.76
C GLU A 31 -2.17 9.47 1.59
N ALA A 32 -2.85 8.70 2.44
CA ALA A 32 -3.93 9.18 3.31
C ALA A 32 -3.49 10.24 4.34
N PHE A 33 -2.25 10.18 4.83
CA PHE A 33 -1.74 11.10 5.86
C PHE A 33 -0.65 12.03 5.34
N ALA A 34 -0.59 12.23 4.02
CA ALA A 34 0.26 13.23 3.40
C ALA A 34 -0.20 14.66 3.75
N THR A 35 0.13 15.12 4.94
CA THR A 35 0.16 16.56 5.22
C THR A 35 1.40 17.18 4.56
N THR A 36 1.44 18.50 4.42
CA THR A 36 2.49 19.31 3.76
C THR A 36 3.90 19.20 4.37
N GLY A 37 4.18 18.20 5.20
CA GLY A 37 5.46 17.95 5.88
C GLY A 37 6.29 16.85 5.23
N ALA A 38 7.62 16.97 5.35
CA ALA A 38 8.59 16.07 4.75
C ALA A 38 8.44 14.61 5.21
N ARG A 39 8.30 13.69 4.25
CA ARG A 39 8.10 12.25 4.47
C ARG A 39 9.42 11.56 4.82
N VAL A 40 9.55 11.07 6.06
CA VAL A 40 10.80 10.52 6.63
C VAL A 40 11.00 8.99 6.46
N GLY A 41 10.06 8.27 5.82
CA GLY A 41 10.07 6.80 5.78
C GLY A 41 10.71 6.13 4.56
N GLN A 42 10.77 6.80 3.40
CA GLN A 42 11.17 6.19 2.11
C GLN A 42 12.07 7.15 1.30
N PRO A 43 13.38 7.25 1.58
CA PRO A 43 14.23 8.22 0.88
C PRO A 43 14.21 8.02 -0.65
N GLY A 44 13.74 9.02 -1.41
CA GLY A 44 13.80 9.05 -2.88
C GLY A 44 12.44 9.19 -3.58
N GLU A 45 11.46 8.33 -3.28
CA GLU A 45 10.18 8.28 -4.02
C GLU A 45 9.12 9.26 -3.52
N ASN A 46 9.29 9.81 -2.33
CA ASN A 46 8.30 10.66 -1.65
C ASN A 46 8.69 12.14 -1.61
N LEU A 47 9.70 12.54 -2.37
CA LEU A 47 10.03 13.94 -2.57
C LEU A 47 9.13 14.60 -3.63
N VAL A 48 8.40 13.79 -4.41
CA VAL A 48 7.68 14.21 -5.60
C VAL A 48 6.34 13.44 -5.69
N GLY A 49 5.27 14.07 -6.18
CA GLY A 49 3.95 13.43 -6.27
C GLY A 49 3.87 12.33 -7.35
N GLN A 50 2.81 11.52 -7.35
CA GLN A 50 2.62 10.36 -8.25
C GLN A 50 2.77 10.68 -9.75
N ASN A 51 2.54 11.94 -10.16
CA ASN A 51 2.63 12.40 -11.54
C ASN A 51 3.94 13.12 -11.88
N TRP A 52 5.01 12.93 -11.10
CA TRP A 52 6.28 13.58 -11.39
C TRP A 52 6.97 12.96 -12.61
N SER A 53 7.09 13.75 -13.67
CA SER A 53 7.68 13.33 -14.96
C SER A 53 9.21 13.40 -15.01
N GLY A 54 9.87 13.73 -13.88
CA GLY A 54 11.32 13.71 -13.77
C GLY A 54 12.07 14.61 -14.75
N ASN A 55 11.88 15.94 -14.71
CA ASN A 55 12.87 16.91 -15.20
C ASN A 55 12.46 18.36 -14.82
N PRO A 56 13.02 18.99 -13.77
CA PRO A 56 12.92 20.43 -13.64
C PRO A 56 13.83 21.07 -14.70
N ALA A 57 13.25 21.74 -15.70
CA ALA A 57 14.03 22.51 -16.66
C ALA A 57 15.02 23.42 -15.92
N PRO A 58 16.29 23.54 -16.37
CA PRO A 58 17.26 24.42 -15.72
C PRO A 58 16.68 25.84 -15.67
N ARG A 59 16.56 26.41 -14.47
CA ARG A 59 16.24 27.82 -14.34
C ARG A 59 17.48 28.60 -14.76
N HIS A 60 17.38 29.31 -15.89
CA HIS A 60 18.35 30.29 -16.35
C HIS A 60 18.40 31.49 -15.40
#